data_AF-A0A321LD78-F1
#
_entry.id   AF-A0A321LD78-F1
#
_cell.length_a   1.000
_cell.length_b   1.000
_cell.length_c   1.000
_cell.angle_alpha   90.00
_cell.angle_beta   90.00
_cell.angle_gamma   90.00
#
_symmetry.space_group_name_H-M   'P 1'
#
loop_
_entity.id
_entity.type
_entity.pdbx_description
1 polymer ?
#
loop_
_entity_poly.entity_id
_entity_poly.type
_entity_poly.pdbx_seq_one_letter_code
_entity_poly.pdbx_strand_id
1 'polypeptide(L)'
;MSSKPFLSDIQTLRERARKHIEHGAVTEGYAADRATVLKILNEALATEIICVLRYKRHYFMASGINAQSVADEFLQHANEEQGHADQIAQRIVQLGGEPNFSPEGLSSRSHAEYVEGDSLIDMIKEDLIAERIAIDSYREMIVYLHNDDPTTRRMLEGILAVEEEHAEDLVSLLQGMGT
;
A
#
# COMPACT_ATOMS: atom_id res chain seq x y z
N MET A 1 24.83 14.91 -34.61
CA MET A 1 23.79 14.59 -33.61
C MET A 1 24.36 14.99 -32.26
N SER A 2 23.76 15.98 -31.58
CA SER A 2 24.30 16.47 -30.30
C SER A 2 24.02 15.43 -29.23
N SER A 3 25.08 14.80 -28.72
CA SER A 3 25.02 13.88 -27.58
C SER A 3 24.65 14.68 -26.34
N LYS A 4 23.37 14.65 -25.94
CA LYS A 4 23.01 15.14 -24.61
C LYS A 4 23.83 14.35 -23.59
N PRO A 5 24.53 15.01 -22.65
CA PRO A 5 25.31 14.32 -21.63
C PRO A 5 24.39 13.43 -20.78
N PHE A 6 24.92 12.28 -20.35
CA PHE A 6 24.21 11.30 -19.52
C PHE A 6 23.74 11.87 -18.17
N LEU A 7 24.45 12.87 -17.64
CA LEU A 7 24.13 13.57 -16.39
C LEU A 7 24.13 15.08 -16.59
N SER A 8 23.27 15.78 -15.84
CA SER A 8 23.33 17.24 -15.72
C SER A 8 24.64 17.67 -15.05
N ASP A 9 25.18 18.82 -15.44
CA ASP A 9 26.40 19.34 -14.82
C ASP A 9 26.14 19.79 -13.36
N ILE A 10 27.20 19.77 -12.56
CA ILE A 10 27.15 20.05 -11.11
C ILE A 10 26.68 21.48 -10.82
N GLN A 11 27.02 22.45 -11.68
CA GLN A 11 26.64 23.84 -11.46
C GLN A 11 25.12 23.99 -11.63
N THR A 12 24.55 23.44 -12.71
CA THR A 12 23.10 23.42 -12.94
C THR A 12 22.36 22.74 -11.78
N LEU A 13 22.85 21.60 -11.29
CA LEU A 13 22.24 20.91 -10.14
C LEU A 13 22.23 21.79 -8.88
N ARG A 14 23.33 22.49 -8.60
CA ARG A 14 23.43 23.41 -7.45
C ARG A 14 22.55 24.65 -7.61
N GLU A 15 22.39 25.15 -8.83
CA GLU A 15 21.51 26.29 -9.10
C GLU A 15 20.04 25.89 -8.94
N ARG A 16 19.63 24.73 -9.47
CA ARG A 16 18.29 24.17 -9.28
C ARG A 16 17.97 23.89 -7.82
N ALA A 17 18.89 23.28 -7.07
CA ALA A 17 18.70 22.97 -5.65
C ALA A 17 18.51 24.21 -4.76
N ARG A 18 18.95 25.38 -5.20
CA ARG A 18 18.72 26.66 -4.48
C ARG A 18 17.36 27.28 -4.80
N LYS A 19 16.71 26.85 -5.88
CA LYS A 19 15.36 27.26 -6.23
C LYS A 19 14.38 26.31 -5.53
N HIS A 20 13.24 26.85 -5.12
CA HIS A 20 12.15 26.07 -4.57
C HIS A 20 12.52 25.15 -3.40
N ILE A 21 13.34 25.66 -2.48
CA ILE A 21 13.81 24.89 -1.30
C ILE A 21 12.66 24.39 -0.43
N GLU A 22 11.53 25.10 -0.46
CA GLU A 22 10.28 24.76 0.21
C GLU A 22 9.66 23.44 -0.27
N HIS A 23 10.02 22.94 -1.46
CA HIS A 23 9.55 21.65 -1.98
C HIS A 23 10.32 20.44 -1.45
N GLY A 24 11.31 20.65 -0.58
CA GLY A 24 12.02 19.58 0.12
C GLY A 24 12.71 18.61 -0.84
N ALA A 25 12.38 17.32 -0.74
CA ALA A 25 12.98 16.25 -1.55
C ALA A 25 12.45 16.22 -3.00
N VAL A 26 11.39 16.97 -3.32
CA VAL A 26 10.84 17.06 -4.67
C VAL A 26 11.63 18.08 -5.47
N THR A 27 12.49 17.60 -6.36
CA THR A 27 13.32 18.45 -7.22
C THR A 27 12.74 18.57 -8.64
N GLU A 28 13.25 19.51 -9.45
CA GLU A 28 12.91 19.61 -10.89
C GLU A 28 13.17 18.31 -11.68
N GLY A 29 13.94 17.37 -11.12
CA GLY A 29 14.22 16.08 -11.74
C GLY A 29 13.19 14.98 -11.46
N TYR A 30 12.15 15.25 -10.65
CA TYR A 30 11.06 14.31 -10.43
C TYR A 30 10.27 14.14 -11.74
N ALA A 31 10.26 12.92 -12.28
CA ALA A 31 9.80 12.67 -13.65
C ALA A 31 8.32 12.23 -13.73
N ALA A 32 7.78 11.61 -12.68
CA ALA A 32 6.40 11.15 -12.66
C ALA A 32 5.41 12.32 -12.59
N ASP A 33 4.18 12.09 -13.04
CA ASP A 33 3.09 13.04 -12.78
C ASP A 33 2.72 12.99 -11.29
N ARG A 34 3.24 13.96 -10.54
CA ARG A 34 3.06 14.05 -9.10
C ARG A 34 1.59 14.07 -8.68
N ALA A 35 0.70 14.71 -9.44
CA ALA A 35 -0.72 14.77 -9.09
C ALA A 35 -1.36 13.37 -9.17
N THR A 36 -1.02 12.61 -10.21
CA THR A 36 -1.47 11.23 -10.36
C THR A 36 -0.85 10.30 -9.32
N VAL A 37 0.45 10.44 -9.01
CA VAL A 37 1.10 9.66 -7.94
C VAL A 37 0.42 9.91 -6.59
N LEU A 38 0.17 11.17 -6.24
CA LEU A 38 -0.52 11.51 -4.98
C LEU A 38 -1.93 10.95 -4.90
N LYS A 39 -2.65 10.89 -6.05
CA LYS A 39 -3.98 10.29 -6.12
C LYS A 39 -3.90 8.78 -5.85
N ILE A 40 -3.05 8.07 -6.59
CA ILE A 40 -2.87 6.62 -6.47
C ILE A 40 -2.43 6.22 -5.06
N LEU A 41 -1.49 6.97 -4.45
CA LEU A 41 -1.06 6.72 -3.08
C LEU A 41 -2.19 6.94 -2.06
N ASN A 42 -3.10 7.89 -2.28
CA ASN A 42 -4.26 8.06 -1.41
C ASN A 42 -5.32 6.96 -1.59
N GLU A 43 -5.42 6.36 -2.78
CA GLU A 43 -6.24 5.17 -3.02
C GLU A 43 -5.64 3.95 -2.31
N ALA A 44 -4.32 3.74 -2.41
CA ALA A 44 -3.59 2.72 -1.66
C ALA A 44 -3.75 2.90 -0.14
N LEU A 45 -3.55 4.12 0.37
CA LEU A 45 -3.77 4.43 1.79
C LEU A 45 -5.18 4.07 2.25
N ALA A 46 -6.20 4.38 1.44
CA ALA A 46 -7.58 4.03 1.77
C ALA A 46 -7.78 2.51 1.84
N THR A 47 -7.12 1.76 0.95
CA THR A 47 -7.11 0.29 0.97
C THR A 47 -6.48 -0.26 2.23
N GLU A 48 -5.30 0.21 2.60
CA GLU A 48 -4.64 -0.22 3.83
C GLU A 48 -5.48 0.03 5.08
N ILE A 49 -6.11 1.21 5.18
CA ILE A 49 -6.99 1.51 6.32
C ILE A 49 -8.19 0.55 6.34
N ILE A 50 -8.79 0.22 5.20
CA ILE A 50 -9.88 -0.76 5.14
C ILE A 50 -9.40 -2.15 5.54
N CYS A 51 -8.21 -2.58 5.09
CA CYS A 51 -7.61 -3.86 5.48
C CYS A 51 -7.34 -3.93 6.98
N VAL A 52 -6.74 -2.89 7.59
CA VAL A 52 -6.56 -2.80 9.05
C VAL A 52 -7.89 -3.00 9.77
N LEU A 53 -8.93 -2.25 9.36
CA LEU A 53 -10.23 -2.32 10.02
C LEU A 53 -10.88 -3.70 9.86
N ARG A 54 -10.78 -4.30 8.67
CA ARG A 54 -11.34 -5.63 8.36
C ARG A 54 -10.63 -6.72 9.16
N TYR A 55 -9.30 -6.78 9.13
CA TYR A 55 -8.54 -7.73 9.93
C TYR A 55 -8.75 -7.57 11.43
N LYS A 56 -8.82 -6.33 11.96
CA LYS A 56 -9.16 -6.12 13.38
C LYS A 56 -10.54 -6.66 13.70
N ARG A 57 -11.53 -6.45 12.83
CA ARG A 57 -12.86 -7.05 13.00
C ARG A 57 -12.77 -8.58 13.02
N HIS A 58 -12.13 -9.18 12.03
CA HIS A 58 -12.02 -10.64 11.93
C HIS A 58 -11.27 -11.23 13.14
N TYR A 59 -10.20 -10.59 13.60
CA TYR A 59 -9.50 -10.95 14.83
C TYR A 59 -10.44 -11.05 16.04
N PHE A 60 -11.25 -10.01 16.29
CA PHE A 60 -12.16 -10.00 17.44
C PHE A 60 -13.35 -10.95 17.29
N MET A 61 -13.74 -11.27 16.06
CA MET A 61 -14.88 -12.13 15.75
C MET A 61 -14.50 -13.61 15.58
N ALA A 62 -13.20 -13.91 15.45
CA ALA A 62 -12.70 -15.26 15.31
C ALA A 62 -13.11 -16.12 16.52
N SER A 63 -13.85 -17.20 16.25
CA SER A 63 -14.37 -18.10 17.27
C SER A 63 -14.48 -19.53 16.77
N GLY A 64 -14.45 -20.49 17.70
CA GLY A 64 -14.42 -21.93 17.39
C GLY A 64 -13.11 -22.62 17.78
N ILE A 65 -13.03 -23.92 17.52
CA ILE A 65 -11.95 -24.79 18.02
C ILE A 65 -10.57 -24.41 17.44
N ASN A 66 -10.53 -23.92 16.19
CA ASN A 66 -9.30 -23.53 15.50
C ASN A 66 -9.08 -22.01 15.47
N ALA A 67 -9.83 -21.24 16.27
CA ALA A 67 -9.88 -19.79 16.12
C ALA A 67 -8.62 -19.07 16.60
N GLN A 68 -7.90 -19.62 17.58
CA GLN A 68 -6.79 -18.90 18.20
C GLN A 68 -5.66 -18.61 17.21
N SER A 69 -5.20 -19.61 16.44
CA SER A 69 -4.13 -19.42 15.46
C SER A 69 -4.55 -18.47 14.34
N VAL A 70 -5.79 -18.59 13.86
CA VAL A 70 -6.33 -17.70 12.82
C VAL A 70 -6.46 -16.25 13.33
N ALA A 71 -6.90 -16.08 14.58
CA ALA A 71 -6.98 -14.77 15.22
C ALA A 71 -5.58 -14.15 15.35
N ASP A 72 -4.59 -14.92 15.78
CA ASP A 72 -3.21 -14.42 15.91
C ASP A 72 -2.67 -13.94 14.55
N GLU A 73 -2.96 -14.67 13.47
CA GLU A 73 -2.61 -14.27 12.09
C GLU A 73 -3.33 -12.98 11.66
N PHE A 74 -4.65 -12.90 11.85
CA PHE A 74 -5.41 -11.68 11.55
C PHE A 74 -4.89 -10.47 12.33
N LEU A 75 -4.47 -10.67 13.58
CA LEU A 75 -3.89 -9.59 14.38
C LEU A 75 -2.52 -9.16 13.84
N GLN A 76 -1.70 -10.11 13.40
CA GLN A 76 -0.41 -9.84 12.78
C GLN A 76 -0.59 -9.02 11.51
N HIS A 77 -1.38 -9.51 10.55
CA HIS A 77 -1.66 -8.79 9.30
C HIS A 77 -2.23 -7.40 9.59
N ALA A 78 -3.20 -7.26 10.50
CA ALA A 78 -3.73 -5.94 10.87
C ALA A 78 -2.67 -4.92 11.32
N ASN A 79 -1.57 -5.37 11.92
CA ASN A 79 -0.48 -4.48 12.34
C ASN A 79 0.50 -4.19 11.18
N GLU A 80 0.70 -5.14 10.27
CA GLU A 80 1.49 -4.96 9.06
C GLU A 80 0.82 -3.99 8.09
N GLU A 81 -0.49 -4.12 7.88
CA GLU A 81 -1.31 -3.17 7.10
C GLU A 81 -1.28 -1.74 7.69
N GLN A 82 -1.24 -1.63 9.02
CA GLN A 82 -1.05 -0.33 9.66
C GLN A 82 0.34 0.24 9.35
N GLY A 83 1.37 -0.60 9.31
CA GLY A 83 2.70 -0.24 8.87
C GLY A 83 2.74 0.22 7.40
N HIS A 84 2.02 -0.46 6.51
CA HIS A 84 1.86 -0.07 5.11
C HIS A 84 1.20 1.30 4.98
N ALA A 85 0.07 1.52 5.68
CA ALA A 85 -0.62 2.79 5.74
C ALA A 85 0.31 3.94 6.20
N ASP A 86 1.11 3.72 7.23
CA ASP A 86 2.04 4.71 7.76
C ASP A 86 3.16 5.06 6.76
N GLN A 87 3.71 4.06 6.07
CA GLN A 87 4.71 4.25 5.01
C GLN A 87 4.14 5.08 3.85
N ILE A 88 2.94 4.72 3.38
CA ILE A 88 2.25 5.42 2.29
C ILE A 88 1.92 6.86 2.68
N ALA A 89 1.36 7.08 3.87
CA ALA A 89 1.04 8.40 4.37
C ALA A 89 2.29 9.28 4.48
N GLN A 90 3.40 8.73 4.99
CA GLN A 90 4.68 9.44 5.02
C GLN A 90 5.15 9.80 3.61
N ARG A 91 5.00 8.88 2.65
CA ARG A 91 5.40 9.13 1.26
C ARG A 91 4.56 10.20 0.58
N ILE A 92 3.25 10.25 0.83
CA ILE A 92 2.36 11.31 0.37
C ILE A 92 2.87 12.69 0.84
N VAL A 93 3.22 12.81 2.12
CA VAL A 93 3.74 14.06 2.69
C VAL A 93 5.09 14.44 2.07
N GLN A 94 5.98 13.47 1.87
CA GLN A 94 7.28 13.71 1.20
C GLN A 94 7.12 14.26 -0.22
N LEU A 95 6.06 13.88 -0.92
CA LEU A 95 5.72 14.38 -2.26
C LEU A 95 4.93 15.70 -2.22
N GLY A 96 4.70 16.27 -1.02
CA GLY A 96 3.98 17.52 -0.82
C GLY A 96 2.46 17.40 -0.96
N GLY A 97 1.91 16.19 -0.81
CA GLY A 97 0.46 15.96 -0.72
C GLY A 97 -0.02 15.81 0.72
N GLU A 98 -1.33 15.63 0.87
CA GLU A 98 -2.00 15.43 2.15
C GLU A 98 -2.59 14.01 2.21
N PRO A 99 -2.24 13.18 3.21
CA PRO A 99 -2.79 11.84 3.34
C PRO A 99 -4.24 11.90 3.85
N ASN A 100 -5.16 11.26 3.15
CA ASN A 100 -6.59 11.32 3.44
C ASN A 100 -7.07 10.18 4.35
N PHE A 101 -6.96 10.40 5.66
CA PHE A 101 -7.50 9.51 6.71
C PHE A 101 -8.99 9.71 7.00
N SER A 102 -9.71 10.53 6.22
CA SER A 102 -11.13 10.77 6.50
C SER A 102 -11.93 9.47 6.36
N PRO A 103 -12.73 9.08 7.36
CA PRO A 103 -13.69 7.98 7.23
C PRO A 103 -14.71 8.23 6.11
N GLU A 104 -15.02 9.50 5.85
CA GLU A 104 -15.92 9.88 4.77
C GLU A 104 -15.30 9.53 3.41
N GLY A 105 -16.05 8.75 2.62
CA GLY A 105 -15.62 8.29 1.31
C GLY A 105 -14.48 7.27 1.34
N LEU A 106 -14.09 6.74 2.50
CA LEU A 106 -13.00 5.77 2.63
C LEU A 106 -13.23 4.55 1.74
N SER A 107 -14.39 3.90 1.87
CA SER A 107 -14.75 2.72 1.05
C SER A 107 -14.82 3.02 -0.44
N SER A 108 -15.13 4.27 -0.85
CA SER A 108 -15.16 4.65 -2.27
C SER A 108 -13.78 4.89 -2.88
N ARG A 109 -12.75 5.13 -2.04
CA ARG A 109 -11.37 5.31 -2.47
C ARG A 109 -10.57 4.02 -2.43
N SER A 110 -10.95 3.08 -1.58
CA SER A 110 -10.31 1.78 -1.44
C SER A 110 -10.60 0.89 -2.65
N HIS A 111 -9.60 0.15 -3.11
CA HIS A 111 -9.77 -0.98 -4.02
C HIS A 111 -10.39 -2.20 -3.34
N ALA A 112 -10.04 -2.46 -2.08
CA ALA A 112 -10.58 -3.58 -1.30
C ALA A 112 -11.87 -3.21 -0.56
N GLU A 113 -12.75 -4.19 -0.40
CA GLU A 113 -14.02 -4.03 0.30
C GLU A 113 -13.88 -4.34 1.80
N TYR A 114 -14.79 -3.78 2.59
CA TYR A 114 -14.99 -4.15 3.99
C TYR A 114 -16.10 -5.19 4.07
N VAL A 115 -15.73 -6.46 3.93
CA VAL A 115 -16.66 -7.59 4.08
C VAL A 115 -16.41 -8.26 5.42
N GLU A 116 -17.48 -8.58 6.15
CA GLU A 116 -17.40 -8.98 7.55
C GLU A 116 -17.17 -10.49 7.81
N GLY A 117 -17.63 -11.34 6.88
CA GLY A 117 -17.66 -12.80 7.03
C GLY A 117 -18.64 -13.32 8.11
N ASP A 118 -19.37 -14.39 7.80
CA ASP A 118 -20.31 -15.03 8.74
C ASP A 118 -19.69 -16.19 9.54
N SER A 119 -18.54 -16.70 9.09
CA SER A 119 -17.81 -17.80 9.70
C SER A 119 -16.30 -17.60 9.61
N LEU A 120 -15.53 -18.37 10.39
CA LEU A 120 -14.07 -18.29 10.35
C LEU A 120 -13.51 -18.57 8.94
N ILE A 121 -14.12 -19.51 8.20
CA ILE A 121 -13.73 -19.81 6.83
C ILE A 121 -14.08 -18.65 5.89
N ASP A 122 -15.22 -18.01 6.10
CA ASP A 122 -15.62 -16.86 5.27
C ASP A 122 -14.70 -15.68 5.52
N MET A 123 -14.34 -15.38 6.77
CA MET A 123 -13.37 -14.33 7.12
C MET A 123 -12.04 -14.53 6.38
N ILE A 124 -11.46 -15.74 6.44
CA ILE A 124 -10.19 -16.05 5.75
C ILE A 124 -10.33 -15.88 4.23
N LYS A 125 -11.48 -16.27 3.65
CA LYS A 125 -11.72 -16.10 2.20
C LYS A 125 -11.85 -14.63 1.82
N GLU A 126 -12.57 -13.83 2.60
CA GLU A 126 -12.74 -12.40 2.34
C GLU A 126 -11.42 -11.65 2.47
N ASP A 127 -10.60 -11.99 3.47
CA ASP A 127 -9.24 -11.45 3.58
C ASP A 127 -8.39 -11.87 2.38
N LEU A 128 -8.42 -13.14 1.96
CA LEU A 128 -7.65 -13.60 0.80
C LEU A 128 -8.10 -12.92 -0.50
N ILE A 129 -9.40 -12.64 -0.66
CA ILE A 129 -9.91 -11.89 -1.80
C ILE A 129 -9.36 -10.46 -1.79
N ALA A 130 -9.36 -9.81 -0.63
CA ALA A 130 -8.82 -8.48 -0.48
C ALA A 130 -7.30 -8.43 -0.74
N GLU A 131 -6.53 -9.41 -0.24
CA GLU A 131 -5.08 -9.49 -0.52
C GLU A 131 -4.81 -9.60 -2.02
N ARG A 132 -5.58 -10.41 -2.73
CA ARG A 132 -5.43 -10.55 -4.18
C ARG A 132 -5.75 -9.25 -4.93
N ILE A 133 -6.72 -8.48 -4.45
CA ILE A 133 -7.03 -7.15 -5.00
C ILE A 133 -5.87 -6.19 -4.71
N ALA A 134 -5.32 -6.19 -3.49
CA ALA A 134 -4.18 -5.36 -3.11
C ALA A 134 -2.94 -5.69 -3.95
N ILE A 135 -2.60 -6.97 -4.10
CA ILE A 135 -1.49 -7.46 -4.95
C ILE A 135 -1.60 -6.93 -6.38
N ASP A 136 -2.76 -7.11 -7.02
CA ASP A 136 -2.94 -6.65 -8.41
C ASP A 136 -2.90 -5.12 -8.50
N SER A 137 -3.48 -4.42 -7.53
CA SER A 137 -3.41 -2.96 -7.43
C SER A 137 -1.96 -2.48 -7.31
N TYR A 138 -1.17 -3.05 -6.40
CA TYR A 138 0.24 -2.68 -6.22
C TYR A 138 1.09 -2.96 -7.45
N ARG A 139 0.85 -4.08 -8.15
CA ARG A 139 1.54 -4.37 -9.43
C ARG A 139 1.26 -3.30 -10.48
N GLU A 140 0.01 -2.87 -10.62
CA GLU A 140 -0.36 -1.79 -11.55
C GLU A 140 0.33 -0.47 -11.18
N MET A 141 0.36 -0.11 -9.90
CA MET A 141 1.04 1.10 -9.40
C MET A 141 2.55 1.06 -9.65
N ILE A 142 3.20 -0.08 -9.39
CA ILE A 142 4.63 -0.30 -9.61
C ILE A 142 4.97 -0.13 -11.10
N VAL A 143 4.15 -0.70 -11.99
CA VAL A 143 4.31 -0.55 -13.44
C VAL A 143 4.14 0.90 -13.86
N TYR A 144 3.13 1.60 -13.32
CA TYR A 144 2.91 3.03 -13.61
C TYR A 144 4.11 3.90 -13.22
N LEU A 145 4.71 3.67 -12.04
CA LEU A 145 5.83 4.48 -11.55
C LEU A 145 7.12 4.24 -12.33
N HIS A 146 7.35 3.02 -12.82
CA HIS A 146 8.52 2.63 -13.61
C HIS A 146 9.85 3.24 -13.05
N ASN A 147 10.57 4.00 -13.85
CA ASN A 147 11.82 4.68 -13.51
C ASN A 147 11.58 6.14 -13.10
N ASP A 148 10.32 6.60 -13.13
CA ASP A 148 9.96 8.00 -12.97
C ASP A 148 9.82 8.39 -11.50
N ASP A 149 9.51 7.43 -10.62
CA ASP A 149 9.66 7.54 -9.17
C ASP A 149 10.18 6.23 -8.54
N PRO A 150 11.51 6.00 -8.55
CA PRO A 150 12.09 4.77 -8.03
C PRO A 150 11.95 4.61 -6.51
N THR A 151 11.74 5.70 -5.77
CA THR A 151 11.61 5.64 -4.30
C THR A 151 10.23 5.13 -3.93
N THR A 152 9.17 5.68 -4.52
CA THR A 152 7.81 5.15 -4.32
C THR A 152 7.71 3.74 -4.86
N ARG A 153 8.26 3.46 -6.05
CA ARG A 153 8.22 2.11 -6.62
C ARG A 153 8.82 1.07 -5.66
N ARG A 154 10.00 1.33 -5.11
CA ARG A 154 10.66 0.42 -4.18
C ARG A 154 9.86 0.21 -2.89
N MET A 155 9.22 1.26 -2.38
CA MET A 155 8.34 1.14 -1.21
C MET A 155 7.17 0.21 -1.52
N LEU A 156 6.47 0.42 -2.64
CA LEU A 156 5.35 -0.42 -3.06
C LEU A 156 5.77 -1.85 -3.39
N GLU A 157 6.95 -2.07 -3.95
CA GLU A 157 7.52 -3.42 -4.13
C GLU A 157 7.74 -4.15 -2.80
N GLY A 158 8.08 -3.41 -1.73
CA GLY A 158 8.20 -3.96 -0.39
C GLY A 158 6.86 -4.36 0.21
N ILE A 159 5.84 -3.49 0.07
CA ILE A 159 4.47 -3.76 0.52
C ILE A 159 3.90 -4.96 -0.25
N LEU A 160 4.02 -4.97 -1.58
CA LEU A 160 3.59 -6.08 -2.43
C LEU A 160 4.16 -7.43 -1.98
N ALA A 161 5.43 -7.47 -1.59
CA ALA A 161 6.04 -8.72 -1.13
C ALA A 161 5.40 -9.25 0.16
N VAL A 162 4.96 -8.36 1.05
CA VAL A 162 4.24 -8.72 2.29
C VAL A 162 2.81 -9.16 1.95
N GLU A 163 2.10 -8.49 1.04
CA GLU A 163 0.76 -8.95 0.64
C GLU A 163 0.76 -10.34 -0.02
N GLU A 164 1.82 -10.64 -0.78
CA GLU A 164 2.01 -11.98 -1.35
C GLU A 164 2.23 -13.05 -0.27
N GLU A 165 2.90 -12.70 0.84
CA GLU A 165 3.08 -13.55 2.04
C GLU A 165 1.73 -13.72 2.77
N HIS A 166 1.01 -12.63 3.04
CA HIS A 166 -0.33 -12.67 3.64
C HIS A 166 -1.26 -13.62 2.88
N ALA A 167 -1.27 -13.54 1.55
CA ALA A 167 -2.09 -14.40 0.71
C ALA A 167 -1.69 -15.89 0.82
N GLU A 168 -0.40 -16.20 0.96
CA GLU A 168 0.11 -17.57 1.17
C GLU A 168 -0.31 -18.12 2.55
N ASP A 169 -0.21 -17.30 3.59
CA ASP A 169 -0.60 -17.67 4.95
C ASP A 169 -2.10 -17.97 5.04
N LEU A 170 -2.95 -17.12 4.45
CA LEU A 170 -4.41 -17.34 4.40
C LEU A 170 -4.79 -18.60 3.62
N VAL A 171 -4.11 -18.89 2.50
CA VAL A 171 -4.30 -20.14 1.76
C VAL A 171 -3.91 -21.34 2.61
N SER A 172 -2.81 -21.26 3.34
CA SER A 172 -2.33 -22.32 4.24
C SER A 172 -3.32 -22.58 5.37
N LEU A 173 -3.90 -21.53 5.96
CA LEU A 173 -4.98 -21.64 6.94
C LEU A 173 -6.21 -22.36 6.37
N LEU A 174 -6.67 -21.99 5.16
CA LEU A 174 -7.80 -22.66 4.51
C LEU A 174 -7.55 -24.17 4.30
N GLN A 175 -6.37 -24.53 3.79
CA GLN A 175 -6.00 -25.93 3.57
C GLN A 175 -5.93 -26.72 4.88
N GLY A 176 -5.42 -26.11 5.95
CA GLY A 176 -5.35 -26.70 7.29
C GLY A 176 -6.73 -26.98 7.91
N MET A 177 -7.78 -26.31 7.44
CA MET A 177 -9.16 -26.52 7.88
C MET A 177 -9.87 -27.69 7.19
N GLY A 178 -9.19 -28.39 6.26
CA GLY A 178 -9.70 -29.62 5.66
C GLY A 178 -10.78 -29.41 4.60
N THR A 179 -10.77 -28.27 3.91
CA THR A 179 -11.63 -27.99 2.74
C THR A 179 -11.07 -28.58 1.46
#